data_AF-A0A6B3DZ52-F1
#
_entry.id   AF-A0A6B3DZ52-F1
#
_cell.length_a   1.000
_cell.length_b   1.000
_cell.length_c   1.000
_cell.angle_alpha   90.00
_cell.angle_beta   90.00
_cell.angle_gamma   90.00
#
_symmetry.space_group_name_H-M   'P 1'
#
loop_
_entity.id
_entity.type
_entity.pdbx_description
1 polymer ?
#
loop_
_entity_poly.entity_id
_entity_poly.type
_entity_poly.pdbx_seq_one_letter_code
_entity_poly.pdbx_strand_id
1 'polypeptide(L)'
;SAVVLAAAGSRDPDSAASTRRTARLLAERVGVPVVPAYASAAAPTVEAAVRALAERGRHRVAVASCFTAPGRFATECAKAAPWIAAAPLGDHPALARLVLHRYDQALGHDEALGHDEALGHDQVLDHHQALGQDDALLPGHPLTVHPPRTLTPAA
;
A
#
# COMPACT_ATOMS: atom_id res chain seq x y z
N SER A 1 -29.76 0.67 -11.21
CA SER A 1 -28.71 1.30 -10.38
C SER A 1 -27.35 0.75 -10.76
N ALA A 2 -26.27 1.44 -10.42
CA ALA A 2 -24.90 1.00 -10.64
C ALA A 2 -23.96 1.59 -9.58
N VAL A 3 -22.72 1.11 -9.52
CA VAL A 3 -21.68 1.63 -8.66
C VAL A 3 -20.45 2.01 -9.49
N VAL A 4 -19.80 3.11 -9.15
CA VAL A 4 -18.46 3.43 -9.62
C VAL A 4 -17.49 3.15 -8.47
N LEU A 5 -16.51 2.27 -8.69
CA LEU A 5 -15.42 2.04 -7.75
C LEU A 5 -14.33 3.07 -8.04
N ALA A 6 -14.21 4.09 -7.20
CA ALA A 6 -13.23 5.16 -7.33
C ALA A 6 -11.91 4.77 -6.65
N ALA A 7 -10.81 4.74 -7.40
CA ALA A 7 -9.46 4.49 -6.91
C ALA A 7 -8.52 5.65 -7.28
N ALA A 8 -7.32 5.74 -6.67
CA ALA A 8 -6.37 6.81 -6.97
C ALA A 8 -5.91 6.81 -8.44
N GLY A 9 -5.73 5.60 -8.99
CA GLY A 9 -5.17 5.35 -10.31
C GLY A 9 -3.63 5.37 -10.31
N SER A 10 -3.06 4.67 -11.27
CA SER A 10 -1.62 4.51 -11.47
C SER A 10 -1.33 4.28 -12.94
N ARG A 11 -0.11 4.59 -13.38
CA ARG A 11 0.38 4.24 -14.71
C ARG A 11 0.84 2.78 -14.81
N ASP A 12 0.98 2.13 -13.66
CA ASP A 12 1.28 0.70 -13.57
C ASP A 12 0.04 -0.14 -13.98
N PRO A 13 0.15 -0.99 -15.03
CA PRO A 13 -0.96 -1.83 -15.48
C PRO A 13 -1.45 -2.82 -14.41
N ASP A 14 -0.59 -3.26 -13.49
CA ASP A 14 -0.95 -4.22 -12.44
C ASP A 14 -1.87 -3.60 -11.41
N SER A 15 -1.66 -2.33 -11.08
CA SER A 15 -2.58 -1.53 -10.25
C SER A 15 -3.99 -1.47 -10.85
N ALA A 16 -4.09 -1.25 -12.17
CA ALA A 16 -5.37 -1.22 -12.87
C ALA A 16 -6.02 -2.62 -12.90
N ALA A 17 -5.24 -3.69 -13.07
CA ALA A 17 -5.74 -5.07 -13.02
C ALA A 17 -6.31 -5.41 -11.63
N SER A 18 -5.62 -5.04 -10.56
CA SER A 18 -6.09 -5.22 -9.18
C SER A 18 -7.39 -4.44 -8.90
N THR A 19 -7.49 -3.21 -9.40
CA THR A 19 -8.72 -2.41 -9.28
C THR A 19 -9.89 -3.04 -10.02
N ARG A 20 -9.68 -3.53 -11.26
CA ARG A 20 -10.70 -4.27 -12.02
C ARG A 20 -11.16 -5.52 -11.29
N ARG A 21 -10.24 -6.27 -10.68
CA ARG A 21 -10.56 -7.45 -9.86
C ARG A 21 -11.43 -7.06 -8.66
N THR A 22 -11.07 -5.98 -7.97
CA THR A 22 -11.84 -5.47 -6.82
C THR A 22 -13.24 -5.05 -7.24
N ALA A 23 -13.39 -4.36 -8.39
CA ALA A 23 -14.69 -3.99 -8.93
C ALA A 23 -15.57 -5.21 -9.24
N ARG A 24 -14.99 -6.26 -9.83
CA ARG A 24 -15.70 -7.52 -10.09
C ARG A 24 -16.22 -8.17 -8.80
N LEU A 25 -15.36 -8.32 -7.79
CA LEU A 25 -15.74 -8.90 -6.50
C LEU A 25 -16.83 -8.07 -5.80
N LEU A 26 -16.74 -6.74 -5.89
CA LEU A 26 -17.78 -5.88 -5.36
C LEU A 26 -19.10 -6.08 -6.11
N ALA A 27 -19.07 -6.19 -7.44
CA ALA A 27 -20.26 -6.41 -8.26
C ALA A 27 -20.98 -7.71 -7.90
N GLU A 28 -20.21 -8.79 -7.72
CA GLU A 28 -20.72 -10.09 -7.25
C GLU A 28 -21.38 -9.96 -5.86
N ARG A 29 -20.85 -9.11 -4.98
CA ARG A 29 -21.38 -8.87 -3.63
C ARG A 29 -22.63 -8.00 -3.60
N VAL A 30 -22.71 -6.95 -4.42
CA VAL A 30 -23.81 -5.96 -4.38
C VAL A 30 -24.92 -6.23 -5.41
N GLY A 31 -24.72 -7.16 -6.34
CA GLY A 31 -25.72 -7.56 -7.33
C GLY A 31 -26.03 -6.49 -8.40
N VAL A 32 -25.21 -5.45 -8.52
CA VAL A 32 -25.34 -4.39 -9.53
C VAL A 32 -24.02 -4.17 -10.25
N PRO A 33 -24.03 -3.62 -11.48
CA PRO A 33 -22.80 -3.34 -12.21
C PRO A 33 -21.88 -2.40 -11.44
N VAL A 34 -20.60 -2.76 -11.32
CA VAL A 34 -19.54 -1.93 -10.74
C VAL A 34 -18.53 -1.59 -11.83
N VAL A 35 -18.29 -0.29 -12.05
CA VAL A 35 -17.31 0.21 -13.03
C VAL A 35 -16.11 0.77 -12.28
N PRO A 36 -14.88 0.28 -12.50
CA PRO A 36 -13.69 0.91 -11.95
C PRO A 36 -13.43 2.25 -12.63
N ALA A 37 -13.10 3.27 -11.84
CA ALA A 37 -12.74 4.59 -12.32
C ALA A 37 -11.68 5.21 -11.41
N TYR A 38 -10.96 6.19 -11.93
CA TYR A 38 -9.73 6.67 -11.31
C TYR A 38 -9.77 8.18 -11.06
N ALA A 39 -9.20 8.60 -9.94
CA ALA A 39 -9.04 10.01 -9.59
C ALA A 39 -7.90 10.67 -10.37
N SER A 40 -6.91 9.88 -10.81
CA SER A 40 -5.73 10.37 -11.52
C SER A 40 -5.08 9.24 -12.34
N ALA A 41 -4.10 9.59 -13.19
CA ALA A 41 -3.14 8.71 -13.86
C ALA A 41 -3.69 7.60 -14.79
N ALA A 42 -4.97 7.29 -14.73
CA ALA A 42 -5.63 6.23 -15.47
C ALA A 42 -7.05 6.65 -15.88
N ALA A 43 -7.61 5.95 -16.86
CA ALA A 43 -8.94 6.17 -17.39
C ALA A 43 -9.81 4.91 -17.20
N PRO A 44 -11.15 5.06 -17.07
CA PRO A 44 -11.91 6.32 -17.10
C PRO A 44 -11.81 7.12 -15.80
N THR A 45 -12.04 8.43 -15.86
CA THR A 45 -12.24 9.25 -14.65
C THR A 45 -13.59 8.92 -14.01
N VAL A 46 -13.76 9.25 -12.72
CA VAL A 46 -15.04 9.01 -12.01
C VAL A 46 -16.21 9.69 -12.70
N GLU A 47 -16.05 10.96 -13.09
CA GLU A 47 -17.06 11.72 -13.83
C GLU A 47 -17.40 11.09 -15.18
N ALA A 48 -16.38 10.65 -15.94
CA ALA A 48 -16.59 10.00 -17.22
C ALA A 48 -17.35 8.66 -17.07
N ALA A 49 -17.04 7.89 -16.02
CA ALA A 49 -17.74 6.64 -15.72
C ALA A 49 -19.21 6.89 -15.32
N VAL A 50 -19.47 7.91 -14.50
CA VAL A 50 -20.83 8.32 -14.13
C VAL A 50 -21.63 8.73 -15.37
N ARG A 51 -21.05 9.57 -16.24
CA ARG A 51 -21.69 10.01 -17.49
C ARG A 51 -22.01 8.81 -18.40
N ALA A 52 -21.05 7.92 -18.61
CA ALA A 52 -21.26 6.72 -19.43
C ALA A 52 -22.34 5.79 -18.86
N LEU A 53 -22.49 5.71 -17.54
CA LEU A 53 -23.58 4.95 -16.91
C LEU A 53 -24.93 5.65 -17.11
N ALA A 54 -24.99 6.98 -17.00
CA ALA A 54 -26.19 7.76 -17.25
C ALA A 54 -26.67 7.64 -18.72
N GLU A 55 -25.76 7.69 -19.69
CA GLU A 55 -26.04 7.44 -21.11
C GLU A 55 -26.63 6.05 -21.37
N ARG A 56 -26.30 5.08 -20.52
CA ARG A 56 -26.85 3.71 -20.53
C ARG A 56 -28.13 3.57 -19.67
N GLY A 57 -28.78 4.68 -19.32
CA GLY A 57 -30.04 4.70 -18.55
C GLY A 57 -29.90 4.40 -17.06
N ARG A 58 -28.68 4.43 -16.49
CA ARG A 58 -28.45 4.17 -15.06
C ARG A 58 -28.26 5.49 -14.33
N HIS A 59 -29.35 6.01 -13.76
CA HIS A 59 -29.35 7.32 -13.07
C HIS A 59 -29.12 7.23 -11.56
N ARG A 60 -29.37 6.06 -10.95
CA ARG A 60 -29.01 5.79 -9.54
C ARG A 60 -27.59 5.20 -9.48
N VAL A 61 -26.58 6.06 -9.50
CA VAL A 61 -25.17 5.67 -9.45
C VAL A 61 -24.56 6.06 -8.11
N ALA A 62 -24.10 5.07 -7.34
CA ALA A 62 -23.33 5.30 -6.13
C ALA A 62 -21.82 5.31 -6.43
N VAL A 63 -21.03 6.04 -5.63
CA VAL A 63 -19.57 5.99 -5.70
C VAL A 63 -19.03 5.26 -4.48
N ALA A 64 -18.29 4.19 -4.71
CA ALA A 64 -17.55 3.46 -3.68
C ALA A 64 -16.11 3.96 -3.63
N SER A 65 -15.69 4.43 -2.45
CA SER A 65 -14.34 4.97 -2.20
C SER A 65 -13.34 3.84 -1.91
N CYS A 66 -12.46 3.54 -2.87
CA CYS A 66 -11.33 2.63 -2.69
C CYS A 66 -10.08 3.39 -2.23
N PHE A 67 -10.21 4.12 -1.12
CA PHE A 67 -9.15 4.91 -0.50
C PHE A 67 -8.98 4.48 0.96
N THR A 68 -7.74 4.41 1.45
CA THR A 68 -7.45 4.02 2.84
C THR A 68 -7.64 5.17 3.84
N ALA A 69 -7.61 6.41 3.38
CA ALA A 69 -7.77 7.60 4.21
C ALA A 69 -8.54 8.71 3.49
N PRO A 70 -9.14 9.66 4.23
CA PRO A 70 -9.62 10.91 3.66
C PRO A 70 -8.51 11.69 2.96
N GLY A 71 -8.88 12.51 1.96
CA GLY A 71 -7.93 13.33 1.22
C GLY A 71 -8.54 13.84 -0.08
N ARG A 72 -7.73 14.57 -0.86
CA ARG A 72 -8.20 15.23 -2.09
C ARG A 72 -8.90 14.28 -3.06
N PHE A 73 -8.32 13.11 -3.34
CA PHE A 73 -8.93 12.16 -4.26
C PHE A 73 -10.29 11.65 -3.78
N ALA A 74 -10.40 11.26 -2.51
CA ALA A 74 -11.67 10.84 -1.92
C ALA A 74 -12.73 11.94 -1.99
N THR A 75 -12.36 13.18 -1.64
CA THR A 75 -13.25 14.34 -1.67
C THR A 75 -13.75 14.65 -3.08
N GLU A 76 -12.87 14.71 -4.07
CA GLU A 76 -13.28 15.00 -5.46
C GLU A 76 -14.12 13.87 -6.06
N CYS A 77 -13.79 12.60 -5.77
CA CYS A 77 -14.60 11.48 -6.24
C CYS A 77 -16.00 11.47 -5.60
N ALA A 78 -16.11 11.85 -4.32
CA ALA A 78 -17.40 11.95 -3.64
C ALA A 78 -18.27 13.07 -4.22
N LYS A 79 -17.67 14.22 -4.59
CA LYS A 79 -18.40 15.33 -5.26
C LYS A 79 -18.97 14.93 -6.62
N ALA A 80 -18.31 14.01 -7.33
CA ALA A 80 -18.77 13.50 -8.61
C ALA A 80 -19.93 12.47 -8.49
N ALA A 81 -20.33 12.09 -7.27
CA ALA A 81 -21.38 11.10 -7.07
C ALA A 81 -22.79 11.71 -7.27
N PRO A 82 -23.61 11.19 -8.20
CA PRO A 82 -24.95 11.73 -8.45
C PRO A 82 -26.00 11.27 -7.43
N TRP A 83 -25.68 10.33 -6.54
CA TRP A 83 -26.62 9.82 -5.55
C TRP A 83 -26.04 9.71 -4.15
N ILE A 84 -25.15 8.75 -3.92
CA ILE A 84 -24.47 8.54 -2.63
C ILE A 84 -23.01 8.22 -2.87
N ALA A 85 -22.15 8.68 -1.96
CA ALA A 85 -20.73 8.34 -1.93
C ALA A 85 -20.42 7.65 -0.59
N ALA A 86 -19.74 6.51 -0.65
CA ALA A 86 -19.19 5.87 0.53
C ALA A 86 -17.98 6.66 1.04
N ALA A 87 -17.83 6.73 2.37
CA ALA A 87 -16.60 7.21 2.99
C ALA A 87 -15.41 6.30 2.59
N PRO A 88 -14.16 6.81 2.63
CA PRO A 88 -12.96 5.99 2.55
C PRO A 88 -12.98 4.83 3.56
N LEU A 89 -12.21 3.79 3.29
CA LEU A 89 -12.11 2.61 4.16
C LEU A 89 -11.65 2.96 5.57
N GLY A 90 -10.78 3.98 5.70
CA GLY A 90 -10.37 4.51 7.00
C GLY A 90 -9.77 3.45 7.92
N ASP A 91 -10.16 3.50 9.19
CA ASP A 91 -9.74 2.59 10.27
C ASP A 91 -10.58 1.30 10.35
N HIS A 92 -11.30 0.94 9.29
CA HIS A 92 -12.17 -0.22 9.30
C HIS A 92 -11.39 -1.49 9.70
N PRO A 93 -11.85 -2.28 10.70
CA PRO A 93 -11.08 -3.41 11.24
C PRO A 93 -10.66 -4.47 10.21
N ALA A 94 -11.42 -4.62 9.13
CA ALA A 94 -11.05 -5.51 8.04
C ALA A 94 -9.81 -5.05 7.27
N LEU A 95 -9.55 -3.75 7.17
CA LEU A 95 -8.34 -3.22 6.54
C LEU A 95 -7.11 -3.50 7.41
N ALA A 96 -7.22 -3.32 8.73
CA ALA A 96 -6.17 -3.69 9.68
C ALA A 96 -5.83 -5.19 9.59
N ARG A 97 -6.85 -6.06 9.59
CA ARG A 97 -6.65 -7.50 9.39
C ARG A 97 -6.02 -7.84 8.04
N LEU A 98 -6.39 -7.15 6.97
CA LEU A 98 -5.79 -7.35 5.65
C LEU A 98 -4.31 -6.97 5.65
N VAL A 99 -3.93 -5.85 6.27
CA VAL A 99 -2.52 -5.43 6.38
C VAL A 99 -1.70 -6.46 7.15
N LEU A 100 -2.19 -6.91 8.31
CA LEU A 100 -1.52 -7.96 9.09
C LEU A 100 -1.38 -9.26 8.30
N HIS A 101 -2.43 -9.70 7.62
CA HIS A 101 -2.38 -10.88 6.78
C HIS A 101 -1.34 -10.77 5.65
N ARG A 102 -1.19 -9.60 5.03
CA ARG A 102 -0.17 -9.38 4.00
C ARG A 102 1.25 -9.33 4.55
N TYR A 103 1.40 -8.82 5.77
CA TYR A 103 2.68 -8.84 6.48
C TYR A 103 3.11 -10.28 6.78
N ASP A 104 2.22 -11.11 7.32
CA ASP A 104 2.50 -12.53 7.58
C ASP A 104 2.87 -13.29 6.31
N GLN A 105 2.17 -13.01 5.19
CA GLN A 105 2.51 -13.58 3.88
C GLN A 105 3.91 -13.16 3.42
N ALA A 106 4.29 -11.89 3.59
CA ALA A 106 5.61 -11.43 3.20
C ALA A 106 6.73 -12.12 4.00
N LEU A 107 6.53 -12.32 5.31
CA LEU A 107 7.48 -13.07 6.14
C LEU A 107 7.57 -14.54 5.72
N GLY A 108 6.44 -15.20 5.47
CA GLY A 108 6.43 -16.59 5.02
C GLY A 108 7.08 -16.80 3.64
N HIS A 109 7.07 -15.78 2.78
CA HIS A 109 7.78 -15.80 1.50
C HIS A 109 9.29 -15.63 1.66
N ASP A 110 9.75 -14.82 2.63
CA ASP A 110 11.17 -14.61 2.91
C ASP A 110 11.80 -15.87 3.51
N GLU A 111 11.09 -16.52 4.45
CA GLU A 111 11.48 -17.82 5.00
C GLU A 111 11.54 -18.90 3.91
N ALA A 112 10.62 -18.91 2.95
CA ALA A 112 10.65 -19.89 1.85
C ALA A 112 11.83 -19.68 0.87
N LEU A 113 12.36 -18.46 0.75
CA LEU A 113 13.57 -18.17 -0.02
C LEU A 113 14.86 -18.44 0.77
N GLY A 114 14.81 -18.41 2.10
CA GLY A 114 15.94 -18.72 2.99
C GLY A 114 16.25 -20.21 3.19
N HIS A 115 15.34 -21.12 2.82
CA HIS A 115 15.51 -22.57 3.00
C HIS A 115 16.17 -23.30 1.79
N ASP A 116 16.69 -22.57 0.80
CA ASP A 116 17.43 -23.15 -0.36
C ASP A 116 18.98 -23.07 -0.22
N GLU A 117 19.51 -22.46 0.86
CA GLU A 117 20.96 -22.31 1.12
C GLU A 117 21.49 -23.28 2.20
N ALA A 118 20.82 -24.42 2.43
CA ALA A 118 21.20 -25.37 3.49
C ALA A 118 21.41 -26.81 2.99
N LEU A 119 22.16 -27.00 1.90
CA LEU A 119 22.80 -28.29 1.58
C LEU A 119 24.21 -28.03 1.04
N GLY A 120 25.18 -27.98 1.96
CA GLY A 120 26.57 -27.66 1.63
C GLY A 120 27.58 -28.03 2.72
N HIS A 121 27.51 -29.28 3.17
CA HIS A 121 28.66 -30.07 3.62
C HIS A 121 29.45 -29.65 4.87
N ASP A 122 29.22 -30.47 5.89
CA ASP A 122 30.17 -30.92 6.91
C ASP A 122 31.58 -31.19 6.33
N GLN A 123 32.56 -30.35 6.65
CA GLN A 123 33.96 -30.75 6.77
C GLN A 123 34.61 -30.10 7.99
N VAL A 124 34.70 -30.93 9.03
CA VAL A 124 35.73 -30.93 10.05
C VAL A 124 37.10 -30.85 9.39
N LEU A 125 37.87 -29.80 9.68
CA LEU A 125 39.32 -29.81 9.57
C LEU A 125 39.92 -28.95 10.67
N ASP A 126 40.40 -29.66 11.68
CA ASP A 126 41.32 -29.18 12.70
C ASP A 126 42.51 -28.45 12.05
N HIS A 127 42.72 -27.19 12.44
CA HIS A 127 44.05 -26.59 12.40
C HIS A 127 44.28 -25.68 13.61
N HIS A 128 44.84 -26.29 14.65
CA HIS A 128 45.43 -25.62 15.79
C HIS A 128 46.93 -25.51 15.52
N GLN A 129 47.45 -24.31 15.25
CA GLN A 129 48.82 -23.97 15.64
C GLN A 129 48.98 -22.47 15.87
N ALA A 130 49.49 -22.17 17.07
CA ALA A 130 49.88 -20.86 17.56
C ALA A 130 51.28 -20.45 17.04
N LEU A 131 51.53 -19.14 16.96
CA LEU A 131 52.61 -18.37 17.61
C LEU A 131 52.94 -17.10 16.81
N GLY A 132 53.06 -15.96 17.50
CA GLY A 132 53.71 -14.75 16.96
C GLY A 132 53.10 -13.45 17.47
N GLN A 133 53.60 -12.97 18.61
CA GLN A 133 53.39 -11.64 19.18
C GLN A 133 53.88 -10.53 18.23
N ASP A 134 53.25 -9.36 18.22
CA ASP A 134 53.92 -8.14 18.68
C ASP A 134 52.97 -6.94 18.83
N ASP A 135 53.31 -6.17 19.85
CA ASP A 135 52.60 -5.11 20.56
C ASP A 135 52.90 -3.72 19.94
N ALA A 136 51.90 -2.82 19.88
CA ALA A 136 52.09 -1.36 19.91
C ALA A 136 50.75 -0.59 19.84
N LEU A 137 50.23 -0.25 21.02
CA LEU A 137 49.89 1.11 21.47
C LEU A 137 49.51 2.18 20.41
N LEU A 138 48.29 2.74 20.48
CA LEU A 138 48.05 4.20 20.67
C LEU A 138 46.59 4.50 21.12
N PRO A 139 46.36 5.58 21.90
CA PRO A 139 45.12 5.81 22.64
C PRO A 139 44.13 6.81 22.00
N GLY A 140 42.84 6.57 22.24
CA GLY A 140 41.80 7.54 22.63
C GLY A 140 41.56 8.84 21.84
N HIS A 141 40.40 8.93 21.17
CA HIS A 141 39.69 10.20 21.03
C HIS A 141 38.18 10.07 21.32
N PRO A 142 37.63 10.92 22.21
CA PRO A 142 36.22 10.85 22.63
C PRO A 142 35.26 11.50 21.63
N LEU A 143 34.03 10.98 21.61
CA LEU A 143 32.89 11.49 20.86
C LEU A 143 32.45 12.87 21.42
N THR A 144 32.43 13.89 20.57
CA THR A 144 31.81 15.19 20.89
C THR A 144 30.31 15.09 20.67
N VAL A 145 29.54 15.14 21.76
CA VAL A 145 28.09 15.35 21.74
C VAL A 145 27.80 16.85 21.63
N HIS A 146 27.02 17.25 20.63
CA HIS A 146 26.52 18.62 20.50
C HIS A 146 25.27 18.84 21.38
N PRO A 147 25.21 19.94 22.16
CA PRO A 147 24.01 20.30 22.90
C PRO A 147 22.90 20.85 21.98
N PRO A 148 21.61 20.74 22.39
CA PRO A 148 20.48 21.18 21.58
C PRO A 148 20.39 22.71 21.47
N ARG A 149 20.07 23.21 20.27
CA ARG A 149 19.78 24.62 20.01
C ARG A 149 18.46 25.01 20.67
N THR A 150 18.51 25.98 21.58
CA THR A 150 17.34 26.62 22.17
C THR A 150 16.65 27.54 21.16
N LEU A 151 15.33 27.36 21.02
CA LEU A 151 14.44 28.19 20.21
C LEU A 151 14.06 29.45 21.02
N THR A 152 14.32 30.64 20.49
CA THR A 152 13.83 31.92 21.05
C THR A 152 12.44 32.23 20.47
N PRO A 153 11.44 32.61 21.28
CA PRO A 153 10.14 33.05 20.76
C PRO A 153 10.21 34.50 20.26
N ALA A 154 9.58 34.75 19.10
CA ALA A 154 9.37 36.09 18.56
C ALA A 154 8.23 36.78 19.34
N ALA A 155 8.43 38.07 19.59
CA ALA A 155 7.46 38.98 20.20
C ALA A 155 6.34 39.38 19.23
#